data_AF-A0AAW5EDJ9-F1
#
_entry.id   AF-A0AAW5EDJ9-F1
#
_cell.length_a   1.000
_cell.length_b   1.000
_cell.length_c   1.000
_cell.angle_alpha   90.00
_cell.angle_beta   90.00
_cell.angle_gamma   90.00
#
_symmetry.space_group_name_H-M   'P 1'
#
loop_
_entity.id
_entity.type
_entity.pdbx_description
1 polymer ?
#
loop_
_entity_poly.entity_id
_entity_poly.type
_entity_poly.pdbx_seq_one_letter_code
_entity_poly.pdbx_strand_id
1 'polypeptide(L)' 'MLFGFDDKREFIPRVYSSLCKQELVKTFLIQYNASIDSALRIPLSYAKSAKDLKMPFQNFLQDVIHTPFGKIKN' A
#
# COMPACT_ATOMS: atom_id res chain seq x y z
N MET A 1 9.90 13.45 6.77
CA MET A 1 10.72 12.35 6.21
C MET A 1 9.78 11.47 5.41
N LEU A 2 9.84 11.52 4.07
CA LEU A 2 8.80 10.96 3.21
C LEU A 2 9.02 9.46 2.97
N PHE A 3 8.46 8.57 3.79
CA PHE A 3 8.45 7.14 3.47
C PHE A 3 7.45 6.91 2.32
N GLY A 4 7.95 6.56 1.14
CA GLY A 4 7.09 6.42 -0.05
C GLY A 4 7.90 6.56 -1.32
N PHE A 5 7.55 7.55 -2.15
CA PHE A 5 8.15 7.74 -3.47
C PHE A 5 8.77 9.13 -3.59
N ASP A 6 9.98 9.18 -4.13
CA ASP A 6 10.61 10.39 -4.64
C ASP A 6 10.76 10.24 -6.15
N ASP A 7 10.04 11.09 -6.89
CA ASP A 7 9.78 10.97 -8.32
C ASP A 7 9.21 9.57 -8.68
N LYS A 8 10.06 8.63 -9.12
CA LYS A 8 9.68 7.24 -9.47
C LYS A 8 10.36 6.17 -8.62
N ARG A 9 11.23 6.58 -7.69
CA ARG A 9 12.04 5.70 -6.85
C ARG A 9 11.42 5.56 -5.49
N GLU A 10 11.59 4.38 -4.89
CA GLU A 10 11.22 4.18 -3.49
C GLU A 10 12.18 4.99 -2.61
N PHE A 11 11.63 5.85 -1.77
CA PHE A 11 12.36 6.48 -0.69
C PHE A 11 12.05 5.73 0.60
N ILE A 12 13.05 5.01 1.12
CA ILE A 12 12.98 4.31 2.40
C ILE A 12 13.84 5.07 3.40
N PRO A 13 13.23 5.71 4.41
CA PRO A 13 14.00 6.38 5.43
C PRO A 13 14.95 5.46 6.19
N ARG A 14 16.13 5.97 6.57
CA ARG A 14 17.16 5.19 7.28
C ARG A 14 16.67 4.54 8.58
N VAL A 15 15.68 5.13 9.27
CA VAL A 15 15.10 4.53 10.49
C VAL A 15 14.48 3.15 10.24
N TYR A 16 14.12 2.84 8.98
CA TYR A 16 13.57 1.55 8.58
C TYR A 16 14.60 0.63 7.92
N SER A 17 15.91 0.96 7.95
CA SER A 17 16.93 0.19 7.23
C SER A 17 17.12 -1.23 7.75
N SER A 18 16.68 -1.53 8.98
CA SER A 18 16.74 -2.86 9.57
C SER A 18 15.53 -3.75 9.21
N LEU A 19 14.48 -3.17 8.63
CA LEU A 19 13.26 -3.92 8.29
C LEU A 19 13.48 -4.74 7.02
N CYS A 20 12.96 -5.97 7.02
CA CYS A 20 12.89 -6.76 5.79
C CYS A 20 11.87 -6.15 4.81
N LYS A 21 11.91 -6.58 3.55
CA LYS A 21 11.02 -6.01 2.50
C LYS A 21 9.53 -6.12 2.85
N GLN A 22 9.12 -7.23 3.45
CA GLN A 22 7.72 -7.44 3.85
C GLN A 22 7.30 -6.48 4.96
N GLU A 23 8.17 -6.26 5.95
CA GLU A 23 7.94 -5.30 7.03
C GLU A 23 7.93 -3.86 6.51
N LEU A 24 8.79 -3.53 5.55
CA LEU A 24 8.80 -2.23 4.88
C LEU A 24 7.47 -1.95 4.17
N VAL A 25 6.99 -2.90 3.37
CA VAL A 25 5.70 -2.73 2.65
C VAL A 25 4.55 -2.59 3.64
N LYS A 26 4.52 -3.41 4.68
CA LYS A 26 3.48 -3.32 5.72
C LYS A 26 3.52 -1.98 6.45
N THR A 27 4.72 -1.53 6.83
CA THR A 27 4.92 -0.24 7.53
C THR A 27 4.47 0.93 6.65
N PHE A 28 4.86 0.91 5.37
CA PHE A 28 4.42 1.91 4.40
C PHE A 28 2.89 1.96 4.28
N LEU A 29 2.24 0.80 4.14
CA LEU A 29 0.79 0.73 3.99
C LEU A 29 0.03 1.20 5.23
N ILE A 30 0.57 0.93 6.43
CA ILE A 30 0.04 1.45 7.70
C ILE A 30 0.11 2.98 7.71
N GLN A 31 1.25 3.56 7.34
CA GLN A 31 1.43 5.02 7.31
C GLN A 31 0.54 5.70 6.27
N TYR A 32 0.43 5.10 5.09
CA TYR A 32 -0.49 5.56 4.05
C TYR A 32 -1.94 5.57 4.55
N ASN A 33 -2.42 4.44 5.09
CA ASN A 33 -3.80 4.31 5.57
C ASN A 33 -4.14 5.23 6.75
N ALA A 34 -3.14 5.59 7.57
CA ALA A 34 -3.28 6.56 8.65
C ALA A 34 -3.37 8.00 8.14
N SER A 35 -2.89 8.28 6.93
CA SER A 35 -2.78 9.64 6.36
C SER A 35 -3.84 9.96 5.30
N ILE A 36 -4.70 9.00 4.95
CA ILE A 36 -5.70 9.11 3.88
C ILE A 36 -7.12 8.88 4.42
N ASP A 37 -8.12 9.34 3.67
CA ASP A 37 -9.53 9.08 3.94
C ASP A 37 -9.83 7.58 4.02
N SER A 38 -10.77 7.19 4.89
CA SER A 38 -11.12 5.78 5.11
C SER A 38 -11.57 5.06 3.84
N ALA A 39 -12.22 5.77 2.91
CA ALA A 39 -12.66 5.24 1.62
C ALA A 39 -11.51 4.87 0.67
N LEU A 40 -10.31 5.44 0.89
CA LEU A 40 -9.12 5.23 0.05
C LEU A 40 -8.08 4.31 0.70
N ARG A 41 -8.42 3.72 1.85
CA ARG A 41 -7.53 2.78 2.54
C ARG A 41 -7.39 1.47 1.78
N ILE A 42 -6.17 0.97 1.75
CA ILE A 42 -5.83 -0.31 1.13
C ILE A 42 -5.72 -1.37 2.23
N PRO A 43 -6.45 -2.50 2.16
CA PRO A 43 -6.34 -3.56 3.15
C PRO A 43 -4.90 -4.08 3.32
N LEU A 44 -4.49 -4.35 4.56
CA LEU A 44 -3.13 -4.85 4.84
C LEU A 44 -2.84 -6.23 4.22
N SER A 45 -3.87 -6.97 3.80
CA SER A 45 -3.71 -8.21 3.03
C SER A 45 -2.92 -8.00 1.73
N TYR A 46 -3.01 -6.83 1.11
CA TYR A 46 -2.26 -6.49 -0.11
C TYR A 46 -0.74 -6.38 0.11
N ALA A 47 -0.28 -6.29 1.37
CA ALA A 47 1.15 -6.31 1.69
C ALA A 47 1.74 -7.73 1.78
N LYS A 48 0.92 -8.80 1.89
CA LYS A 48 1.41 -10.15 2.22
C LYS A 48 2.38 -10.71 1.18
N SER A 49 2.11 -10.50 -0.11
CA SER A 49 2.88 -11.01 -1.25
C SER A 49 3.58 -9.91 -2.05
N ALA A 50 3.55 -8.67 -1.54
CA ALA A 50 4.10 -7.53 -2.22
C ALA A 50 5.63 -7.54 -2.19
N LYS A 51 6.23 -7.36 -3.37
CA LYS A 51 7.69 -7.33 -3.55
C LYS A 51 8.27 -5.93 -3.45
N ASP A 52 7.43 -4.91 -3.56
CA ASP A 52 7.78 -3.50 -3.56
C ASP A 52 6.62 -2.66 -3.01
N LEU A 53 6.85 -1.37 -2.79
CA LEU A 53 5.86 -0.45 -2.21
C LEU A 53 4.71 -0.14 -3.17
N LYS A 54 4.88 -0.34 -4.48
CA LYS A 54 3.86 -0.05 -5.51
C LYS A 54 2.84 -1.19 -5.65
N MET A 55 3.30 -2.42 -5.45
CA MET A 55 2.51 -3.62 -5.69
C MET A 55 1.19 -3.68 -4.90
N PRO A 56 1.09 -3.26 -3.62
CA PRO A 56 -0.20 -3.21 -2.92
C PRO A 56 -1.23 -2.31 -3.60
N PHE A 57 -0.77 -1.17 -4.16
CA PHE A 57 -1.62 -0.20 -4.85
C PHE A 57 -2.08 -0.75 -6.19
N GLN A 58 -1.15 -1.33 -6.96
CA GLN A 58 -1.47 -1.94 -8.25
C GLN A 58 -2.48 -3.07 -8.09
N ASN A 59 -2.26 -3.97 -7.14
CA ASN A 59 -3.16 -5.09 -6.88
C ASN A 59 -4.53 -4.60 -6.41
N PHE A 60 -4.58 -3.61 -5.51
CA PHE A 60 -5.84 -3.03 -5.05
C PHE A 60 -6.62 -2.36 -6.18
N LEU A 61 -5.96 -1.55 -7.02
CA LEU A 61 -6.60 -0.90 -8.16
C LEU A 61 -7.12 -1.92 -9.17
N GLN A 62 -6.36 -2.98 -9.46
CA GLN A 62 -6.81 -4.07 -10.31
C GLN A 62 -8.08 -4.72 -9.75
N ASP A 63 -8.11 -5.06 -8.47
CA ASP A 63 -9.29 -5.66 -7.84
C ASP A 63 -10.49 -4.72 -7.85
N VAL A 64 -10.30 -3.43 -7.55
CA VAL A 64 -11.37 -2.43 -7.56
C VAL A 64 -11.94 -2.23 -8.97
N ILE A 65 -11.09 -2.14 -10.00
CA ILE A 65 -11.53 -1.98 -11.40
C ILE A 65 -12.32 -3.21 -11.88
N HIS A 66 -11.92 -4.40 -11.45
CA HIS A 66 -12.56 -5.66 -11.84
C HIS A 66 -13.72 -6.06 -10.92
N THR A 67 -13.98 -5.31 -9.85
CA THR A 67 -15.12 -5.56 -8.97
C THR A 67 -16.41 -5.13 -9.68
N PRO A 68 -17.35 -6.05 -9.95
CA PRO A 68 -18.59 -5.68 -10.62
C PRO A 68 -19.40 -4.74 -9.73
N PHE A 69 -19.73 -3.55 -10.26
CA PHE A 69 -20.51 -2.50 -9.59
C PHE A 69 -21.92 -2.94 -9.10
N GLY A 70 -22.37 -4.17 -9.40
CA GLY A 70 -23.72 -4.68 -9.09
C GLY A 70 -23.86 -5.53 -7.82
N LYS A 71 -22.84 -5.69 -6.98
CA LYS A 71 -22.90 -6.51 -5.74
C LYS A 71 -22.74 -5.73 -4.44
N ILE A 72 -22.95 -4.42 -4.44
CA ILE A 72 -23.14 -3.67 -3.20
C ILE A 72 -24.60 -3.84 -2.79
N LYS A 73 -24.89 -4.88 -1.99
CA LYS A 73 -26.16 -4.94 -1.25
C LYS A 73 -26.02 -4.01 -0.04
N ASN A 74 -26.96 -3.06 0.08
CA ASN A 74 -27.17 -2.21 1.25
C ASN A 74 -27.24 -3.02 2.55
#